data_AF-F0GE39-F1
#
_entry.id   AF-F0GE39-F1
#
_cell.length_a   1.000
_cell.length_b   1.000
_cell.length_c   1.000
_cell.angle_alpha   90.00
_cell.angle_beta   90.00
_cell.angle_gamma   90.00
#
_symmetry.space_group_name_H-M   'P 1'
#
loop_
_entity.id
_entity.type
_entity.pdbx_description
1 polymer ?
#
loop_
_entity_poly.entity_id
_entity_poly.type
_entity_poly.pdbx_seq_one_letter_code
_entity_poly.pdbx_strand_id
1 'polypeptide(L)'
;MRLHVHVKGKLAAHLYRQADNYALPPGLSIEGRKTWAPGKTLERFFNTRLGIPPKQYRQMVEALCDSAVSTAKDIVEAAKNDTRWHWIAKQMLHAWNEGMGSLRSAKPQVAFKAPTPVIEAAGFSDADPVDHAREVIGRSELLANRGKEN
;
A
#
# COMPACT_ATOMS: atom_id res chain seq x y z
N MET A 1 -18.73 9.95 -26.90
CA MET A 1 -18.21 11.30 -26.59
C MET A 1 -17.49 11.23 -25.23
N ARG A 2 -16.16 11.18 -25.20
CA ARG A 2 -15.37 11.15 -23.95
C ARG A 2 -15.06 12.59 -23.56
N LEU A 3 -15.68 13.08 -22.49
CA LEU A 3 -15.37 14.40 -21.93
C LEU A 3 -14.05 14.30 -21.14
N HIS A 4 -13.01 14.93 -21.67
CA HIS A 4 -11.73 15.08 -21.00
C HIS A 4 -11.82 16.23 -20.00
N VAL A 5 -12.17 15.93 -18.75
CA VAL A 5 -12.22 16.93 -17.67
C VAL A 5 -10.79 17.27 -17.26
N HIS A 6 -10.45 18.56 -17.27
CA HIS A 6 -9.15 19.08 -16.87
C HIS A 6 -9.28 19.91 -15.60
N VAL A 7 -8.37 19.70 -14.65
CA VAL A 7 -8.28 20.45 -13.40
C VAL A 7 -6.84 20.91 -13.23
N LYS A 8 -6.62 22.22 -13.05
CA LYS A 8 -5.28 22.84 -12.99
C LYS A 8 -4.39 22.47 -14.19
N GLY A 9 -4.96 22.42 -15.39
CA GLY A 9 -4.23 22.10 -16.63
C GLY A 9 -3.82 20.62 -16.80
N LYS A 10 -4.12 19.75 -15.83
CA LYS A 10 -3.91 18.31 -15.93
C LYS A 10 -5.23 17.59 -16.17
N LEU A 11 -5.22 16.54 -16.97
CA LEU A 11 -6.38 15.66 -17.12
C LEU A 11 -6.75 15.10 -15.73
N ALA A 12 -8.02 15.12 -15.34
CA ALA A 12 -8.46 14.66 -14.02
C ALA A 12 -8.01 13.22 -13.74
N ALA A 13 -7.98 12.35 -14.76
CA ALA A 13 -7.45 10.99 -14.63
C ALA A 13 -5.95 10.94 -14.31
N HIS A 14 -5.16 11.93 -14.72
CA HIS A 14 -3.74 12.05 -14.34
C HIS A 14 -3.57 12.58 -12.92
N LEU A 15 -4.51 13.36 -12.40
CA LEU A 15 -4.50 13.74 -10.99
C LEU A 15 -4.80 12.56 -10.08
N TYR A 16 -5.71 11.66 -10.48
CA TYR A 16 -5.90 10.39 -9.77
C TYR A 16 -4.65 9.51 -9.85
N ARG A 17 -4.01 9.38 -11.02
CA ARG A 17 -2.72 8.68 -11.18
C ARG A 17 -1.60 9.29 -10.33
N GLN A 18 -1.56 10.62 -10.16
CA GLN A 18 -0.56 11.30 -9.33
C GLN A 18 -0.87 11.21 -7.83
N ALA A 19 -2.15 11.12 -7.45
CA ALA A 19 -2.61 10.92 -6.09
C ALA A 19 -2.40 9.47 -5.59
N ASP A 20 -2.25 8.51 -6.51
CA ASP A 20 -1.89 7.12 -6.19
C ASP A 20 -0.43 6.93 -5.70
N ASN A 21 0.32 8.02 -5.49
CA ASN A 21 1.57 8.05 -4.74
C ASN A 21 1.37 7.81 -3.22
N TYR A 22 0.65 6.75 -2.85
CA TYR A 22 0.42 6.29 -1.47
C TYR A 22 1.64 5.58 -0.84
N ALA A 23 2.83 5.71 -1.41
CA ALA A 23 4.07 5.40 -0.70
C ALA A 23 4.50 6.55 0.25
N LEU A 24 3.53 7.27 0.82
CA LEU A 24 3.81 8.07 2.01
C LEU A 24 4.12 7.07 3.11
N PRO A 25 5.32 7.12 3.74
CA PRO A 25 5.51 6.35 4.96
C PRO A 25 4.34 6.70 5.89
N PRO A 26 3.79 5.74 6.66
CA PRO A 26 2.66 6.01 7.52
C PRO A 26 2.93 7.34 8.25
N GLY A 27 2.01 8.30 8.12
CA GLY A 27 2.18 9.64 8.72
C GLY A 27 2.39 9.57 10.24
N LEU A 28 2.15 8.39 10.80
CA LEU A 28 2.51 7.96 12.14
C LEU A 28 4.02 7.64 12.24
N SER A 29 4.75 8.51 12.93
CA SER A 29 6.10 8.19 13.39
C SER A 29 6.05 7.19 14.55
N ILE A 30 6.75 6.06 14.42
CA ILE A 30 6.90 5.07 15.50
C ILE A 30 8.33 5.10 16.01
N GLU A 31 8.49 5.24 17.32
CA GLU A 31 9.81 5.30 17.99
C GLU A 31 10.75 6.35 17.38
N GLY A 32 10.20 7.51 16.96
CA GLY A 32 10.97 8.59 16.33
C GLY A 32 11.40 8.32 14.89
N ARG A 33 11.02 7.17 14.31
CA ARG A 33 11.28 6.85 12.91
C ARG A 33 10.09 7.27 12.05
N LYS A 34 10.38 8.02 10.98
CA LYS A 34 9.39 8.34 9.94
C LYS A 34 9.12 7.15 9.03
N THR A 35 10.13 6.32 8.78
CA THR A 35 10.02 5.10 7.98
C THR A 35 10.31 3.89 8.86
N TRP A 36 9.38 2.95 8.93
CA TRP A 36 9.48 1.75 9.75
C TRP A 36 8.75 0.58 9.07
N ALA A 37 9.21 -0.64 9.34
CA ALA A 37 8.56 -1.87 8.86
C ALA A 37 7.55 -2.36 9.91
N PRO A 38 6.33 -2.80 9.51
CA PRO A 38 5.28 -3.13 10.46
C PRO A 38 5.65 -4.18 11.49
N GLY A 39 6.03 -5.39 11.08
CA GLY A 39 6.24 -6.58 11.92
C GLY A 39 6.35 -6.35 13.44
N LYS A 40 7.57 -6.38 13.98
CA LYS A 40 7.81 -6.28 15.43
C LYS A 40 7.68 -4.85 15.96
N THR A 41 7.94 -3.84 15.13
CA THR A 41 7.90 -2.43 15.52
C THR A 41 6.47 -1.99 15.85
N LEU A 42 5.49 -2.41 15.05
CA LEU A 42 4.08 -2.13 15.28
C LEU A 42 3.55 -2.90 16.49
N GLU A 43 3.90 -4.19 16.64
CA GLU A 43 3.53 -4.97 17.84
C GLU A 43 4.02 -4.29 19.13
N ARG A 44 5.28 -3.82 19.13
CA ARG A 44 5.85 -3.11 20.28
C ARG A 44 5.14 -1.77 20.52
N PHE A 45 4.81 -1.02 19.46
CA PHE A 45 4.06 0.21 19.60
C PHE A 45 2.69 -0.03 20.26
N PHE A 46 1.95 -1.04 19.79
CA PHE A 46 0.65 -1.42 20.35
C PHE A 46 0.75 -1.82 21.82
N ASN A 47 1.77 -2.59 22.18
CA ASN A 47 2.01 -2.96 23.57
C ASN A 47 2.34 -1.73 24.44
N THR A 48 3.33 -0.94 24.03
CA THR A 48 3.89 0.15 24.86
C THR A 48 3.01 1.39 24.93
N ARG A 49 2.24 1.69 23.87
CA ARG A 49 1.44 2.92 23.77
C ARG A 49 -0.05 2.68 23.96
N LEU A 50 -0.55 1.51 23.58
CA LEU A 50 -1.98 1.20 23.61
C LEU A 50 -2.34 0.12 24.66
N GLY A 51 -1.35 -0.45 25.34
CA GLY A 51 -1.57 -1.50 26.34
C GLY A 51 -2.07 -2.81 25.74
N ILE A 52 -1.94 -3.01 24.43
CA ILE A 52 -2.44 -4.20 23.73
C ILE A 52 -1.36 -5.30 23.81
N PRO A 53 -1.61 -6.42 24.52
CA PRO A 53 -0.63 -7.48 24.65
C PRO A 53 -0.38 -8.18 23.30
N PRO A 54 0.82 -8.77 23.08
CA PRO A 54 1.19 -9.36 21.78
C PRO A 54 0.20 -10.43 21.28
N LYS A 55 -0.39 -11.19 22.19
CA LYS A 55 -1.40 -12.21 21.84
C LYS A 55 -2.65 -11.57 21.20
N GLN A 56 -3.16 -10.49 21.79
CA GLN A 56 -4.32 -9.78 21.27
C GLN A 56 -4.00 -9.07 19.96
N TYR A 57 -2.83 -8.44 19.86
CA TYR A 57 -2.34 -7.84 18.61
C TYR A 57 -2.33 -8.87 17.46
N ARG A 58 -1.80 -10.07 17.69
CA ARG A 58 -1.79 -11.14 16.67
C ARG A 58 -3.19 -11.55 16.23
N GLN A 59 -4.13 -11.67 17.16
CA GLN A 59 -5.53 -11.99 16.83
C GLN A 59 -6.20 -10.89 15.99
N MET A 60 -5.92 -9.62 16.31
CA MET A 60 -6.41 -8.49 15.52
C MET A 60 -5.83 -8.50 14.11
N VAL A 61 -4.52 -8.75 13.98
CA VAL A 61 -3.84 -8.85 12.66
C VAL A 61 -4.41 -10.01 11.85
N GLU A 62 -4.60 -11.18 12.47
CA GLU A 62 -5.19 -12.35 11.81
C GLU A 62 -6.60 -12.05 11.28
N ALA A 63 -7.46 -11.45 12.11
CA ALA A 63 -8.80 -11.05 11.69
C ALA A 63 -8.79 -10.02 10.54
N LEU A 64 -7.85 -9.07 10.57
CA LEU A 64 -7.66 -8.11 9.49
C LEU A 64 -7.19 -8.78 8.19
N CYS A 65 -6.26 -9.74 8.28
CA CYS A 65 -5.80 -10.49 7.12
C CYS A 65 -6.93 -11.33 6.51
N ASP A 66 -7.74 -11.97 7.34
CA ASP A 66 -8.91 -12.72 6.92
C ASP A 66 -9.94 -11.82 6.21
N SER A 67 -10.22 -10.65 6.79
CA SER A 67 -11.11 -9.67 6.17
C SER A 67 -10.54 -9.16 4.83
N ALA A 68 -9.25 -8.86 4.76
CA ALA A 68 -8.61 -8.39 3.54
C ALA A 68 -8.70 -9.42 2.40
N VAL A 69 -8.53 -10.71 2.71
CA VAL A 69 -8.71 -11.80 1.74
C VAL A 69 -10.17 -11.94 1.30
N SER A 70 -11.13 -11.73 2.21
CA SER A 70 -12.54 -11.69 1.84
C SER A 70 -12.83 -10.55 0.86
N THR A 71 -12.44 -9.32 1.21
CA THR A 71 -12.63 -8.14 0.36
C THR A 71 -11.90 -8.25 -0.97
N ALA A 72 -10.73 -8.93 -1.01
CA ALA A 72 -10.01 -9.17 -2.24
C ALA A 72 -10.85 -9.95 -3.27
N LYS A 73 -11.70 -10.89 -2.82
CA LYS A 73 -12.62 -11.62 -3.71
C LYS A 73 -13.67 -10.70 -4.29
N ASP A 74 -14.24 -9.82 -3.47
CA ASP A 74 -15.25 -8.84 -3.92
C ASP A 74 -14.65 -7.86 -4.95
N ILE A 75 -13.40 -7.44 -4.74
CA ILE A 75 -12.65 -6.59 -5.68
C ILE A 75 -12.43 -7.31 -7.02
N VAL A 76 -12.04 -8.59 -6.98
CA VAL A 76 -11.86 -9.40 -8.20
C VAL A 76 -13.19 -9.50 -8.96
N GLU A 77 -14.29 -9.81 -8.28
CA GLU A 77 -15.60 -9.91 -8.92
C GLU A 77 -16.05 -8.56 -9.51
N ALA A 78 -15.85 -7.46 -8.79
CA ALA A 78 -16.14 -6.12 -9.32
C ALA A 78 -15.29 -5.79 -10.57
N ALA A 79 -14.01 -6.16 -10.56
CA ALA A 79 -13.08 -5.93 -11.66
C ALA A 79 -13.36 -6.80 -12.90
N LYS A 80 -13.95 -7.98 -12.72
CA LYS A 80 -14.46 -8.81 -13.83
C LYS A 80 -15.68 -8.18 -14.49
N ASN A 81 -16.57 -7.59 -13.69
CA ASN A 81 -17.82 -7.01 -14.16
C ASN A 81 -17.62 -5.65 -14.86
N ASP A 82 -16.62 -4.86 -14.47
CA ASP A 82 -16.31 -3.59 -15.11
C ASP A 82 -14.79 -3.44 -15.34
N THR A 83 -14.42 -3.55 -16.61
CA THR A 83 -13.02 -3.56 -17.10
C THR A 83 -12.25 -2.28 -16.79
N ARG A 84 -12.93 -1.16 -16.47
CA ARG A 84 -12.27 0.09 -16.06
C ARG A 84 -11.54 -0.06 -14.73
N TRP A 85 -11.98 -0.98 -13.87
CA TRP A 85 -11.38 -1.24 -12.56
C TRP A 85 -10.30 -2.32 -12.60
N HIS A 86 -10.19 -3.08 -13.68
CA HIS A 86 -9.26 -4.20 -13.80
C HIS A 86 -7.82 -3.83 -13.43
N TRP A 87 -7.33 -2.73 -13.97
CA TRP A 87 -5.97 -2.26 -13.70
C TRP A 87 -5.78 -1.85 -12.23
N ILE A 88 -6.72 -1.08 -11.67
CA ILE A 88 -6.64 -0.61 -10.27
C ILE A 88 -6.71 -1.79 -9.30
N ALA A 89 -7.63 -2.73 -9.54
CA ALA A 89 -7.79 -3.94 -8.75
C ALA A 89 -6.50 -4.76 -8.72
N LYS A 90 -5.87 -4.96 -9.88
CA LYS A 90 -4.56 -5.63 -9.99
C LYS A 90 -3.51 -4.96 -9.10
N GLN A 91 -3.29 -3.65 -9.26
CA GLN A 91 -2.27 -2.93 -8.49
C GLN A 91 -2.54 -2.97 -6.98
N MET A 92 -3.80 -2.75 -6.59
CA MET A 92 -4.20 -2.69 -5.19
C MET A 92 -4.01 -4.04 -4.49
N LEU A 93 -4.42 -5.14 -5.12
CA LEU A 93 -4.29 -6.48 -4.53
C LEU A 93 -2.83 -6.91 -4.36
N HIS A 94 -1.96 -6.56 -5.31
CA HIS A 94 -0.52 -6.79 -5.17
C HIS A 94 0.08 -5.96 -4.04
N ALA A 95 -0.28 -4.68 -3.93
CA ALA A 95 0.16 -3.83 -2.82
C ALA A 95 -0.33 -4.35 -1.45
N TRP A 96 -1.55 -4.88 -1.39
CA TRP A 96 -2.08 -5.51 -0.18
C TRP A 96 -1.30 -6.78 0.18
N ASN A 97 -0.98 -7.61 -0.82
CA ASN A 97 -0.20 -8.81 -0.61
C ASN A 97 1.20 -8.50 -0.07
N GLU A 98 1.86 -7.47 -0.62
CA GLU A 98 3.14 -6.98 -0.11
C GLU A 98 3.01 -6.47 1.34
N GLY A 99 2.01 -5.62 1.61
CA GLY A 99 1.75 -5.06 2.94
C GLY A 99 1.48 -6.15 3.98
N MET A 100 0.65 -7.14 3.65
CA MET A 100 0.35 -8.29 4.51
C MET A 100 1.58 -9.20 4.69
N GLY A 101 2.41 -9.33 3.66
CA GLY A 101 3.72 -9.99 3.75
C GLY A 101 4.67 -9.30 4.72
N SER A 102 4.66 -7.97 4.78
CA SER A 102 5.53 -7.17 5.66
C SER A 102 5.21 -7.29 7.16
N LEU A 103 4.02 -7.80 7.51
CA LEU A 103 3.65 -8.10 8.90
C LEU A 103 4.37 -9.33 9.44
N ARG A 104 4.94 -10.16 8.56
CA ARG A 104 5.65 -11.38 8.95
C ARG A 104 6.97 -11.01 9.63
N SER A 105 7.19 -11.55 10.83
CA SER A 105 8.50 -11.47 11.47
C SER A 105 9.48 -12.40 10.75
N ALA A 106 10.78 -12.12 10.82
CA ALA A 106 11.82 -12.99 10.25
C ALA A 106 11.85 -14.41 10.87
N LYS A 107 11.14 -14.65 11.98
CA LYS A 107 10.92 -15.99 12.53
C LYS A 107 9.57 -16.53 12.06
N PRO A 108 9.49 -17.82 11.65
CA PRO A 108 8.25 -18.44 11.21
C PRO A 108 7.31 -18.57 12.42
N GLN A 109 6.47 -17.56 12.59
CA GLN A 109 5.32 -17.57 13.50
C GLN A 109 4.11 -17.40 12.59
N VAL A 110 3.19 -18.37 12.64
CA VAL A 110 1.86 -18.43 11.99
C VAL A 110 1.75 -17.66 10.66
N ALA A 111 1.69 -18.38 9.55
CA ALA A 111 1.45 -17.77 8.25
C ALA A 111 0.04 -17.16 8.21
N PHE A 112 -0.05 -15.83 8.26
CA PHE A 112 -1.31 -15.12 8.00
C PHE A 112 -1.78 -15.42 6.57
N LYS A 113 -3.11 -15.49 6.39
CA LYS A 113 -3.69 -15.59 5.05
C LYS A 113 -3.21 -14.43 4.19
N ALA A 114 -3.09 -14.69 2.90
CA ALA A 114 -2.58 -13.73 1.92
C ALA A 114 -3.53 -13.68 0.71
N PRO A 115 -3.62 -12.54 0.00
CA PRO A 115 -4.41 -12.43 -1.22
C PRO A 115 -3.86 -13.22 -2.41
N THR A 116 -2.62 -13.73 -2.37
CA THR A 116 -1.99 -14.46 -3.49
C THR A 116 -2.92 -15.46 -4.20
N PRO A 117 -3.62 -16.39 -3.51
CA PRO A 117 -4.49 -17.35 -4.19
C PRO A 117 -5.66 -16.70 -4.92
N VAL A 118 -6.15 -15.56 -4.43
CA VAL A 118 -7.24 -14.78 -5.06
C VAL A 118 -6.72 -14.07 -6.31
N ILE A 119 -5.51 -13.53 -6.27
CA ILE A 119 -4.85 -12.87 -7.41
C ILE A 119 -4.57 -13.88 -8.53
N GLU A 120 -4.00 -15.04 -8.18
CA GLU A 120 -3.71 -16.12 -9.11
C GLU A 120 -4.99 -16.66 -9.76
N ALA A 121 -6.03 -16.92 -8.98
CA ALA A 121 -7.32 -17.39 -9.50
C ALA A 121 -8.03 -16.35 -10.39
N ALA A 122 -7.76 -15.07 -10.20
CA ALA A 122 -8.26 -14.00 -11.07
C ALA A 122 -7.51 -13.91 -12.41
N GLY A 123 -6.37 -14.60 -12.55
CA GLY A 123 -5.52 -14.51 -13.74
C GLY A 123 -4.86 -13.14 -13.91
N PHE A 124 -4.72 -12.37 -12.83
CA PHE A 124 -4.01 -11.09 -12.89
C PHE A 124 -2.52 -11.32 -13.15
N SER A 125 -1.95 -10.54 -14.06
CA SER A 125 -0.50 -10.47 -14.24
C SER A 125 0.18 -9.76 -13.08
N ASP A 126 1.51 -9.70 -13.13
CA ASP A 126 2.30 -8.96 -12.15
C ASP A 126 1.89 -7.47 -12.08
N ALA A 127 2.13 -6.88 -10.91
CA ALA A 127 1.97 -5.45 -10.70
C ALA A 127 2.87 -4.66 -11.65
N ASP A 128 2.41 -3.46 -12.01
CA ASP A 128 3.26 -2.58 -12.81
C ASP A 128 4.27 -1.91 -11.88
N PRO A 129 5.49 -1.58 -12.34
CA PRO A 129 6.45 -0.87 -11.50
C PRO A 129 5.88 0.44 -10.98
N VAL A 130 6.12 0.73 -9.70
CA VAL A 130 5.76 2.03 -9.12
C VAL A 130 6.63 3.11 -9.75
N ASP A 131 6.01 4.14 -10.31
CA ASP A 131 6.75 5.29 -10.84
C ASP A 131 7.38 6.07 -9.68
N HIS A 132 8.70 5.97 -9.55
CA HIS A 132 9.47 6.62 -8.48
C HIS A 132 9.74 8.11 -8.73
N ALA A 133 9.06 8.73 -9.70
CA ALA A 133 9.14 10.17 -9.95
C ALA A 133 8.61 10.97 -8.75
N ARG A 134 9.47 11.10 -7.72
CA ARG A 134 9.21 11.88 -6.51
C ARG A 134 9.29 13.36 -6.88
N GLU A 135 8.19 13.92 -7.34
CA GLU A 135 8.03 15.36 -7.38
C GLU A 135 7.97 15.86 -5.92
N VAL A 136 9.10 16.37 -5.42
CA VAL A 136 9.18 16.96 -4.08
C VAL A 136 8.43 18.29 -4.12
N ILE A 137 7.12 18.25 -3.89
CA ILE A 137 6.29 19.44 -3.78
C ILE A 137 6.76 20.23 -2.54
N GLY A 138 7.21 21.48 -2.74
CA GLY A 138 7.67 22.38 -1.67
C GLY A 138 9.20 22.62 -1.61
N ARG A 139 10.00 22.10 -2.54
CA ARG A 139 11.40 22.51 -2.69
C ARG A 139 11.44 23.85 -3.44
N SER A 140 11.95 24.91 -2.79
CA SER A 140 12.16 26.20 -3.45
C SER A 140 13.06 26.02 -4.68
N GLU A 141 12.66 26.60 -5.81
CA GLU A 141 13.42 26.59 -7.07
C GLU A 141 14.83 27.19 -6.92
N LEU A 142 15.03 28.02 -5.89
CA LEU A 142 16.29 28.72 -5.60
C LEU A 142 17.27 27.90 -4.73
N LEU A 143 16.87 26.73 -4.22
CA LEU A 143 17.78 25.87 -3.48
C LEU A 143 18.63 25.04 -4.45
N ALA A 144 19.88 25.50 -4.65
CA ALA A 144 20.87 24.84 -5.49
C ALA A 144 20.90 23.32 -5.27
N ASN A 145 20.95 22.59 -6.38
CA ASN A 145 21.06 21.14 -6.36
C ASN A 145 22.45 20.80 -5.81
N ARG A 146 22.55 20.18 -4.63
CA ARG A 146 23.80 19.53 -4.19
C ARG A 146 23.97 18.24 -4.99
N GLY A 147 24.29 18.40 -6.27
CA GLY A 147 24.79 17.34 -7.12
C GLY A 147 26.22 17.02 -6.69
N LYS A 148 26.46 15.73 -6.45
CA LYS A 148 27.70 15.11 -6.04
C LYS A 148 28.89 15.57 -6.89
N GLU A 149 29.95 16.03 -6.23
CA GLU A 149 31.31 15.90 -6.73
C GLU A 149 31.83 14.51 -6.30
N ASN A 150 32.55 13.85 -7.21
CA ASN A 150 33.03 12.46 -7.25
C ASN A 150 32.10 11.44 -7.92
#